data_AF-A0A8B8QSZ5-F1
#
_entry.id   AF-A0A8B8QSZ5-F1
#
_cell.length_a   1.000
_cell.length_b   1.000
_cell.length_c   1.000
_cell.angle_alpha   90.00
_cell.angle_beta   90.00
_cell.angle_gamma   90.00
#
_symmetry.space_group_name_H-M   'P 1'
#
loop_
_entity.id
_entity.type
_entity.pdbx_description
1 polymer ?
#
loop_
_entity_poly.entity_id
_entity_poly.type
_entity_poly.pdbx_seq_one_letter_code
_entity_poly.pdbx_strand_id
1 'polypeptide(L)'
;MLLSHCLCIIRSNPEVTFVDKLCNEAQFWYWDDYDNAFYAVLQDLRSNTAGNGFNYSTQSSVNGAKCFGHGVCNGALTQADCTSCMGSAYDEVQRECPRSIGAQLQLHDCRLRYEQYSFTE
;
A
#
# COMPACT_ATOMS: atom_id res chain seq x y z
N MET A 1 25.96 35.84 -13.60
CA MET A 1 25.03 34.78 -14.05
C MET A 1 24.92 33.74 -12.96
N LEU A 2 24.02 33.95 -12.00
CA LEU A 2 23.68 32.92 -11.01
C LEU A 2 22.47 32.18 -11.58
N LEU A 3 22.70 30.99 -12.12
CA LEU A 3 21.63 30.05 -12.47
C LEU A 3 21.00 29.58 -11.16
N SER A 4 20.03 30.37 -10.70
CA SER A 4 19.05 29.94 -9.70
C SER A 4 18.32 28.75 -10.30
N HIS A 5 18.80 27.55 -9.98
CA HIS A 5 18.02 26.34 -10.20
C HIS A 5 16.85 26.46 -9.25
N CYS A 6 15.75 26.98 -9.79
CA CYS A 6 14.45 26.84 -9.17
C CYS A 6 14.22 25.33 -9.12
N LEU A 7 14.51 24.72 -7.96
CA LEU A 7 13.93 23.43 -7.58
C LEU A 7 12.44 23.69 -7.41
N CYS A 8 11.75 23.91 -8.54
CA CYS A 8 10.32 23.75 -8.60
C CYS A 8 10.16 22.25 -8.31
N ILE A 9 9.63 21.91 -7.14
CA ILE A 9 9.04 20.58 -6.97
C ILE A 9 7.88 20.61 -7.96
N ILE A 10 8.15 20.17 -9.19
CA ILE A 10 7.13 20.01 -10.22
C ILE A 10 6.16 19.04 -9.56
N ARG A 11 4.93 19.49 -9.30
CA ARG A 11 3.85 18.61 -8.85
C ARG A 11 3.53 17.66 -10.00
N SER A 12 4.35 16.64 -10.18
CA SER A 12 3.98 15.46 -10.94
C SER A 12 3.07 14.64 -10.03
N ASN A 13 1.83 14.41 -10.47
CA ASN A 13 0.98 13.40 -9.87
C ASN A 13 1.77 12.08 -9.75
N PRO A 14 1.49 11.25 -8.72
CA PRO A 14 2.17 9.96 -8.62
C PRO A 14 1.86 9.13 -9.86
N GLU A 15 2.88 8.46 -10.40
CA GLU A 15 2.70 7.49 -11.46
C GLU A 15 2.14 6.19 -10.86
N VAL A 16 0.93 5.83 -11.30
CA VAL A 16 0.18 4.68 -10.80
C VAL A 16 0.08 3.56 -11.82
N THR A 17 1.00 3.54 -12.79
CA THR A 17 1.09 2.47 -13.79
C THR A 17 1.33 1.13 -13.07
N PHE A 18 0.48 0.13 -13.35
CA PHE A 18 0.64 -1.22 -12.82
C PHE A 18 1.96 -1.83 -13.30
N VAL A 19 2.74 -2.39 -12.38
CA VAL A 19 4.02 -3.06 -12.66
C VAL A 19 3.88 -4.56 -12.53
N ASP A 20 3.53 -5.05 -11.33
CA ASP A 20 3.36 -6.47 -11.07
C ASP A 20 2.36 -6.76 -9.93
N LYS A 21 2.02 -8.04 -9.82
CA LYS A 21 1.29 -8.58 -8.69
C LYS A 21 1.74 -9.99 -8.35
N LEU A 22 1.63 -10.34 -7.07
CA LEU A 22 1.67 -11.71 -6.57
C LEU A 22 0.47 -11.90 -5.66
N CYS A 23 -0.41 -12.82 -6.00
CA CYS A 23 -1.60 -13.11 -5.21
C CYS A 23 -1.48 -14.54 -4.64
N ASN A 24 -1.77 -14.72 -3.36
CA ASN A 24 -1.92 -16.07 -2.82
C ASN A 24 -3.15 -16.75 -3.46
N GLU A 25 -3.02 -18.04 -3.80
CA GLU A 25 -4.10 -18.84 -4.37
C GLU A 25 -5.21 -19.12 -3.35
N ALA A 26 -4.86 -19.20 -2.06
CA ALA A 26 -5.84 -19.33 -1.00
C ALA A 26 -6.59 -18.01 -0.81
N GLN A 27 -7.89 -18.12 -0.57
CA GLN A 27 -8.79 -16.99 -0.43
C GLN A 27 -9.51 -17.01 0.93
N PHE A 28 -9.78 -15.82 1.47
CA PHE A 28 -10.65 -15.66 2.62
C PHE A 28 -12.10 -15.41 2.19
N TRP A 29 -13.04 -15.56 3.12
CA TRP A 29 -14.48 -15.39 2.85
C TRP A 29 -14.95 -13.99 3.27
N TYR A 30 -16.00 -13.53 2.61
CA TYR A 30 -16.57 -12.23 2.96
C TYR A 30 -17.14 -12.26 4.38
N TRP A 31 -16.93 -11.17 5.13
CA TRP A 31 -17.33 -11.02 6.54
C TRP A 31 -16.66 -11.96 7.54
N ASP A 32 -15.60 -12.67 7.16
CA ASP A 32 -14.81 -13.39 8.16
C ASP A 32 -13.96 -12.42 8.99
N ASP A 33 -13.40 -12.92 10.10
CA ASP A 33 -12.57 -12.09 10.98
C ASP A 33 -11.31 -11.58 10.26
N TYR A 34 -10.80 -12.34 9.28
CA TYR A 34 -9.65 -11.94 8.50
C TYR A 34 -9.99 -10.79 7.53
N ASP A 35 -11.17 -10.78 6.92
CA ASP A 35 -11.69 -9.71 6.05
C ASP A 35 -11.70 -8.37 6.79
N ASN A 36 -12.16 -8.36 8.05
CA ASN A 36 -12.13 -7.17 8.91
C ASN A 36 -10.69 -6.73 9.24
N ALA A 37 -9.81 -7.67 9.57
CA ALA A 37 -8.40 -7.36 9.83
C ALA A 37 -7.68 -6.84 8.58
N PHE A 38 -7.98 -7.42 7.42
CA PHE A 38 -7.50 -7.04 6.10
C PHE A 38 -7.91 -5.61 5.74
N TYR A 39 -9.20 -5.27 5.84
CA TYR A 39 -9.66 -3.91 5.54
C TYR A 39 -9.04 -2.87 6.47
N ALA A 40 -8.89 -3.19 7.76
CA ALA A 40 -8.22 -2.30 8.71
C ALA A 40 -6.77 -2.03 8.30
N VAL A 41 -6.00 -3.07 7.92
CA VAL A 41 -4.62 -2.93 7.45
C VAL A 41 -4.55 -2.09 6.17
N LEU A 42 -5.39 -2.36 5.17
CA LEU A 42 -5.36 -1.61 3.91
C LEU A 42 -5.69 -0.12 4.10
N GLN A 43 -6.70 0.18 4.92
CA GLN A 43 -7.07 1.57 5.23
C GLN A 43 -5.97 2.30 6.00
N ASP A 44 -5.30 1.60 6.92
CA ASP A 44 -4.22 2.16 7.72
C ASP A 44 -2.99 2.44 6.84
N LEU A 45 -2.56 1.50 6.00
CA LEU A 45 -1.49 1.72 5.03
C LEU A 45 -1.76 2.91 4.12
N ARG A 46 -2.98 2.99 3.55
CA ARG A 46 -3.39 4.12 2.70
C ARG A 46 -3.25 5.47 3.40
N SER A 47 -3.61 5.52 4.69
CA SER A 47 -3.71 6.78 5.43
C SER A 47 -2.38 7.20 6.07
N ASN A 48 -1.53 6.24 6.43
CA ASN A 48 -0.38 6.49 7.30
C ASN A 48 0.99 6.28 6.64
N THR A 49 1.08 5.65 5.46
CA THR A 49 2.39 5.45 4.79
C THR A 49 3.13 6.76 4.54
N ALA A 50 2.44 7.79 4.04
CA ALA A 50 3.03 9.09 3.75
C ALA A 50 3.60 9.79 5.00
N GLY A 51 2.86 9.73 6.12
CA GLY A 51 3.26 10.36 7.38
C GLY A 51 4.37 9.62 8.12
N ASN A 52 4.56 8.33 7.84
CA ASN A 52 5.55 7.47 8.49
C ASN A 52 6.79 7.27 7.62
N GLY A 53 7.29 8.35 7.01
CA GLY A 53 8.55 8.32 6.26
C GLY A 53 8.47 7.57 4.93
N PHE A 54 7.28 7.51 4.31
CA PHE A 54 7.04 6.83 3.03
C PHE A 54 7.27 5.32 3.04
N ASN A 55 7.46 4.72 4.23
CA ASN A 55 7.73 3.31 4.41
C ASN A 55 7.13 2.88 5.76
N TYR A 56 6.02 2.15 5.73
CA TYR A 56 5.20 1.91 6.90
C TYR A 56 4.71 0.46 6.98
N SER A 57 4.89 -0.15 8.15
CA SER A 57 4.33 -1.47 8.47
C SER A 57 3.25 -1.33 9.53
N THR A 58 2.19 -2.10 9.39
CA THR A 58 1.09 -2.18 10.36
C THR A 58 0.54 -3.60 10.47
N GLN A 59 -0.31 -3.82 11.46
CA GLN A 59 -1.04 -5.08 11.62
C GLN A 59 -2.41 -4.82 12.25
N SER A 60 -3.35 -5.73 11.99
CA SER A 60 -4.64 -5.80 12.68
C SER A 60 -4.92 -7.23 13.12
N SER A 61 -5.70 -7.36 14.19
CA SER A 61 -6.10 -8.64 14.76
C SER A 61 -7.57 -8.58 15.18
N VAL A 62 -8.41 -9.42 14.58
CA VAL A 62 -9.83 -9.55 14.92
C VAL A 62 -10.08 -11.00 15.33
N ASN A 63 -10.54 -11.23 16.56
CA ASN A 63 -10.82 -12.57 17.10
C ASN A 63 -9.69 -13.63 16.89
N GLY A 64 -8.43 -13.18 16.81
CA GLY A 64 -7.27 -14.02 16.59
C GLY A 64 -6.83 -14.17 15.13
N ALA A 65 -7.67 -13.79 14.15
CA ALA A 65 -7.27 -13.64 12.76
C ALA A 65 -6.41 -12.39 12.61
N LYS A 66 -5.19 -12.55 12.08
CA LYS A 66 -4.19 -11.47 11.96
C LYS A 66 -3.89 -11.18 10.51
N CYS A 67 -3.85 -9.90 10.18
CA CYS A 67 -3.33 -9.40 8.92
C CYS A 67 -2.15 -8.47 9.20
N PHE A 68 -1.08 -8.64 8.44
CA PHE A 68 0.11 -7.79 8.46
C PHE A 68 0.18 -7.04 7.14
N GLY A 69 0.61 -5.79 7.15
CA GLY A 69 0.72 -4.98 5.95
C GLY A 69 1.96 -4.11 5.93
N HIS A 70 2.44 -3.84 4.72
CA HIS A 70 3.52 -2.93 4.42
C HIS A 70 3.16 -2.06 3.22
N GLY A 71 3.36 -0.75 3.36
CA GLY A 71 3.21 0.24 2.30
C GLY A 71 4.50 1.00 2.11
N VAL A 72 4.90 1.21 0.87
CA VAL A 72 6.05 2.05 0.54
C VAL A 72 5.75 2.91 -0.69
N CYS A 73 6.18 4.17 -0.63
CA CYS A 73 6.12 5.13 -1.73
C CYS A 73 7.53 5.49 -2.18
N ASN A 74 7.65 5.97 -3.41
CA ASN A 74 8.82 6.68 -3.88
C ASN A 74 9.08 7.92 -2.99
N GLY A 75 10.28 8.00 -2.39
CA GLY A 75 10.64 9.05 -1.45
C GLY A 75 10.76 10.46 -2.06
N ALA A 76 10.71 10.58 -3.39
CA ALA A 76 10.65 11.86 -4.08
C ALA A 76 9.24 12.48 -4.09
N LEU A 77 8.19 11.70 -3.76
CA LEU A 77 6.81 12.17 -3.74
C LEU A 77 6.54 13.13 -2.58
N THR A 78 5.54 14.00 -2.77
CA THR A 78 4.95 14.70 -1.62
C THR A 78 4.11 13.74 -0.78
N GLN A 79 3.80 14.10 0.47
CA GLN A 79 2.91 13.28 1.30
C GLN A 79 1.53 13.09 0.65
N ALA A 80 1.00 14.13 -0.01
CA ALA A 80 -0.28 14.04 -0.70
C ALA A 80 -0.24 13.07 -1.88
N ASP A 81 0.84 13.09 -2.67
CA ASP A 81 1.01 12.19 -3.80
C ASP A 81 1.23 10.74 -3.33
N CYS A 82 1.98 10.52 -2.25
CA CYS A 82 2.10 9.19 -1.65
C CYS A 82 0.75 8.67 -1.14
N THR A 83 -0.04 9.49 -0.44
CA THR A 83 -1.41 9.10 -0.02
C THR A 83 -2.29 8.77 -1.22
N SER A 84 -2.19 9.54 -2.32
CA SER A 84 -2.92 9.25 -3.56
C SER A 84 -2.46 7.94 -4.20
N CYS A 85 -1.15 7.69 -4.28
CA CYS A 85 -0.60 6.45 -4.85
C CYS A 85 -1.04 5.23 -4.02
N MET A 86 -0.95 5.31 -2.69
CA MET A 86 -1.42 4.24 -1.81
C MET A 86 -2.94 4.04 -1.91
N GLY A 87 -3.71 5.09 -2.22
CA GLY A 87 -5.13 4.97 -2.58
C GLY A 87 -5.34 4.15 -3.85
N SER A 88 -4.56 4.40 -4.90
CA SER A 88 -4.58 3.57 -6.11
C SER A 88 -4.14 2.14 -5.85
N ALA A 89 -3.10 1.92 -5.04
CA ALA A 89 -2.65 0.58 -4.66
C ALA A 89 -3.70 -0.18 -3.83
N TYR A 90 -4.43 0.52 -2.95
CA TYR A 90 -5.57 -0.01 -2.19
C TYR A 90 -6.68 -0.53 -3.13
N ASP A 91 -7.09 0.28 -4.11
CA ASP A 91 -8.17 -0.11 -5.03
C ASP A 91 -7.71 -1.26 -5.95
N GLU A 92 -6.47 -1.16 -6.45
CA GLU A 92 -5.93 -2.08 -7.43
C GLU A 92 -5.63 -3.46 -6.83
N VAL A 93 -5.11 -3.55 -5.60
CA VAL A 93 -4.82 -4.85 -4.97
C VAL A 93 -6.10 -5.65 -4.74
N GLN A 94 -7.20 -4.97 -4.40
CA GLN A 94 -8.51 -5.61 -4.24
C GLN A 94 -9.09 -6.08 -5.57
N ARG A 95 -8.81 -5.35 -6.66
CA ARG A 95 -9.25 -5.69 -8.02
C ARG A 95 -8.45 -6.85 -8.62
N GLU A 96 -7.14 -6.83 -8.41
CA GLU A 96 -6.18 -7.73 -9.04
C GLU A 96 -5.93 -9.02 -8.25
N CYS A 97 -6.07 -8.97 -6.91
CA CYS A 97 -5.95 -10.12 -6.01
C CYS A 97 -7.23 -10.27 -5.16
N PRO A 98 -8.39 -10.58 -5.78
CA PRO A 98 -9.67 -10.59 -5.09
C PRO A 98 -9.68 -11.64 -3.98
N ARG A 99 -9.78 -11.14 -2.73
CA ARG A 99 -9.87 -11.95 -1.49
C ARG A 99 -8.72 -12.93 -1.28
N SER A 100 -7.54 -12.72 -1.89
CA SER A 100 -6.37 -13.53 -1.57
C SER A 100 -5.97 -13.35 -0.11
N ILE A 101 -5.50 -14.40 0.57
CA ILE A 101 -5.04 -14.30 1.98
C ILE A 101 -3.69 -13.57 2.15
N GLY A 102 -3.10 -13.17 1.04
CA GLY A 102 -1.88 -12.40 0.97
C GLY A 102 -1.68 -11.91 -0.45
N ALA A 103 -1.17 -10.70 -0.61
CA ALA A 103 -0.82 -10.18 -1.91
C ALA A 103 0.31 -9.16 -1.84
N GLN A 104 1.03 -9.03 -2.93
CA GLN A 104 1.96 -7.96 -3.23
C GLN A 104 1.50 -7.30 -4.52
N LEU A 105 1.39 -5.98 -4.51
CA LEU A 105 1.04 -5.17 -5.67
C LEU A 105 2.06 -4.03 -5.81
N GLN A 106 2.71 -3.98 -6.97
CA GLN A 106 3.60 -2.88 -7.34
C GLN A 106 2.94 -1.97 -8.38
N LEU A 107 2.82 -0.70 -8.04
CA LEU A 107 2.63 0.40 -8.99
C LEU A 107 3.97 1.11 -9.18
N HIS A 108 4.10 1.95 -10.20
CA HIS A 108 5.37 2.63 -10.49
C HIS A 108 5.94 3.37 -9.27
N ASP A 109 5.13 4.20 -8.58
CA ASP A 109 5.59 5.00 -7.45
C ASP A 109 5.21 4.47 -6.06
N CYS A 110 4.51 3.34 -5.94
CA CYS A 110 4.19 2.76 -4.65
C CYS A 110 3.95 1.25 -4.70
N ARG A 111 4.14 0.60 -3.55
CA ARG A 111 3.90 -0.83 -3.36
C ARG A 111 3.05 -1.04 -2.12
N LEU A 112 2.15 -2.00 -2.20
CA LEU A 112 1.35 -2.48 -1.08
C LEU A 112 1.51 -4.00 -0.96
N ARG A 113 1.85 -4.47 0.24
CA ARG A 113 1.88 -5.90 0.57
C ARG A 113 1.04 -6.18 1.80
N TYR A 114 0.29 -7.27 1.80
CA TYR A 114 -0.35 -7.81 2.99
C TYR A 114 -0.25 -9.34 3.05
N GLU A 115 -0.25 -9.91 4.25
CA GLU A 115 -0.09 -11.36 4.48
C GLU A 115 -0.83 -11.81 5.77
N GLN A 116 -1.13 -13.11 5.87
CA GLN A 116 -1.62 -13.77 7.10
C GLN A 116 -0.51 -14.08 8.13
N TYR A 117 0.74 -13.82 7.80
CA TYR A 117 1.90 -14.06 8.64
C TYR A 117 2.76 -12.79 8.73
N SER A 118 3.53 -12.65 9.81
CA SER A 118 4.46 -11.53 9.96
C SER A 118 5.60 -11.65 8.94
N PHE A 119 5.94 -10.54 8.30
CA PHE A 119 7.06 -10.46 7.36
C PHE A 119 7.88 -9.19 7.61
N THR A 120 9.02 -9.08 6.94
CA THR A 120 9.88 -7.89 6.92
C THR A 120 10.33 -7.66 5.48
N GLU A 121 10.47 -6.39 5.10
CA GLU A 121 10.91 -5.91 3.78
C GLU A 121 12.20 -5.11 3.92
#